data_AF-A0A1E5VD13-F1
#
_entry.id   AF-A0A1E5VD13-F1
#
_cell.length_a   1.000
_cell.length_b   1.000
_cell.length_c   1.000
_cell.angle_alpha   90.00
_cell.angle_beta   90.00
_cell.angle_gamma   90.00
#
_symmetry.space_group_name_H-M   'P 1'
#
loop_
_entity.id
_entity.type
_entity.pdbx_description
1 polymer ?
#
loop_
_entity_poly.entity_id
_entity_poly.type
_entity_poly.pdbx_seq_one_letter_code
_entity_poly.pdbx_strand_id
1 'polypeptide(L)'
;MAPPAAGLTAPTAKRYAVAALAATLAVAAIVTVFFVVSCPARLSFSVAHAASHRSGTTGSLQLNVTLVAIANPSRRATVAYKSMHVRGPRQKKAVKIFPRPTAGPLRPIVQCQTLKYNMKSRAGRGFTLEELKAAGIPKKLAPTIGISVDHRRKNKSLEGLQANVQRLKTYKAKLVIFPRHARKVKAGDSTPEELATATQVQGDYMPITRGEKRSVEVVKVTEDMKSFAAYGKLRLERMNKKHLGARQKKAAEAEKEEKK
;
A
#
# COMPACT_ATOMS: atom_id res chain seq x y z
N MET A 1 -94.73 -36.14 -13.71
CA MET A 1 -93.91 -37.36 -13.83
C MET A 1 -92.45 -36.94 -13.68
N ALA A 2 -91.89 -37.10 -12.47
CA ALA A 2 -90.50 -36.76 -12.18
C ALA A 2 -89.67 -38.05 -12.17
N PRO A 3 -88.45 -38.05 -12.74
CA PRO A 3 -87.42 -39.03 -12.38
C PRO A 3 -86.41 -38.47 -11.36
N PRO A 4 -85.79 -39.35 -10.54
CA PRO A 4 -85.16 -38.99 -9.27
C PRO A 4 -83.65 -38.74 -9.33
N ALA A 5 -83.16 -38.15 -8.24
CA ALA A 5 -81.79 -37.77 -7.95
C ALA A 5 -80.79 -38.93 -7.80
N ALA A 6 -79.53 -38.68 -8.15
CA ALA A 6 -78.36 -39.29 -7.52
C ALA A 6 -77.16 -38.33 -7.60
N GLY A 7 -76.98 -37.51 -6.57
CA GLY A 7 -75.80 -36.69 -6.39
C GLY A 7 -74.63 -37.54 -5.89
N LEU A 8 -73.65 -37.80 -6.75
CA LEU A 8 -72.29 -38.14 -6.33
C LEU A 8 -71.54 -36.83 -6.11
N THR A 9 -71.40 -36.46 -4.84
CA THR A 9 -70.59 -35.32 -4.43
C THR A 9 -69.16 -35.51 -4.93
N ALA A 10 -68.58 -34.45 -5.51
CA ALA A 10 -67.22 -34.42 -6.03
C ALA A 10 -66.21 -33.75 -5.07
N PRO A 11 -65.97 -34.22 -3.82
CA PRO A 11 -64.87 -33.72 -3.00
C PRO A 11 -63.62 -34.63 -3.04
N THR A 12 -63.56 -35.64 -3.91
CA THR A 12 -62.55 -36.71 -3.82
C THR A 12 -61.34 -36.52 -4.74
N ALA A 13 -61.51 -36.16 -6.02
CA ALA A 13 -60.38 -36.11 -6.98
C ALA A 13 -59.27 -35.09 -6.63
N LYS A 14 -59.65 -33.90 -6.16
CA LYS A 14 -58.69 -32.84 -5.76
C LYS A 14 -57.88 -33.23 -4.53
N ARG A 15 -58.50 -33.96 -3.59
CA ARG A 15 -57.82 -34.44 -2.38
C ARG A 15 -56.80 -35.54 -2.70
N TYR A 16 -57.10 -36.44 -3.63
CA TYR A 16 -56.15 -37.46 -4.10
C TYR A 16 -54.97 -36.84 -4.87
N ALA A 17 -55.21 -35.82 -5.69
CA ALA A 17 -54.13 -35.11 -6.40
C ALA A 17 -53.17 -34.38 -5.43
N VAL A 18 -53.71 -33.70 -4.41
CA VAL A 18 -52.90 -33.05 -3.37
C VAL A 18 -52.14 -34.07 -2.53
N ALA A 19 -52.75 -35.21 -2.19
CA ALA A 19 -52.07 -36.29 -1.48
C ALA A 19 -50.93 -36.92 -2.31
N ALA A 20 -51.13 -37.10 -3.62
CA ALA A 20 -50.09 -37.61 -4.51
C ALA A 20 -48.91 -36.62 -4.65
N LEU A 21 -49.17 -35.32 -4.75
CA LEU A 21 -48.14 -34.29 -4.76
C LEU A 21 -47.39 -34.19 -3.43
N ALA A 22 -48.09 -34.33 -2.30
CA ALA A 22 -47.45 -34.34 -0.98
C ALA A 22 -46.55 -35.58 -0.81
N ALA A 23 -46.98 -36.75 -1.31
CA ALA A 23 -46.19 -37.97 -1.27
C ALA A 23 -44.93 -37.88 -2.16
N THR A 24 -45.04 -37.34 -3.37
CA THR A 24 -43.87 -37.17 -4.26
C THR A 24 -42.87 -36.15 -3.71
N LEU A 25 -43.34 -35.05 -3.10
CA LEU A 25 -42.47 -34.09 -2.43
C LEU A 25 -41.80 -34.69 -1.19
N ALA A 26 -42.50 -35.51 -0.42
CA ALA A 26 -41.92 -36.22 0.73
C ALA A 26 -40.84 -37.23 0.30
N VAL A 27 -41.10 -38.01 -0.77
CA VAL A 27 -40.11 -38.93 -1.33
C VAL A 27 -38.90 -38.17 -1.89
N ALA A 28 -39.10 -37.05 -2.58
CA ALA A 28 -38.01 -36.21 -3.06
C ALA A 28 -37.18 -35.60 -1.91
N ALA A 29 -37.83 -35.19 -0.82
CA ALA A 29 -37.16 -34.71 0.39
C ALA A 29 -36.34 -35.82 1.06
N ILE A 30 -36.88 -37.05 1.15
CA ILE A 30 -36.15 -38.19 1.71
C ILE A 30 -34.96 -38.58 0.83
N VAL A 31 -35.13 -38.62 -0.50
CA VAL A 31 -34.04 -38.92 -1.44
C VAL A 31 -32.96 -37.85 -1.40
N THR A 32 -33.33 -36.57 -1.29
CA THR A 32 -32.35 -35.47 -1.18
C THR A 32 -31.61 -35.50 0.15
N VAL A 33 -32.29 -35.76 1.27
CA VAL A 33 -31.65 -35.92 2.58
C VAL A 33 -30.76 -37.17 2.59
N PHE A 34 -31.20 -38.29 2.02
CA PHE A 34 -30.38 -39.50 1.89
C PHE A 34 -29.15 -39.27 1.00
N PHE A 35 -29.26 -38.52 -0.10
CA PHE A 35 -28.10 -38.13 -0.92
C PHE A 35 -27.14 -37.18 -0.17
N VAL A 36 -27.65 -36.28 0.66
CA VAL A 36 -26.82 -35.33 1.43
C VAL A 36 -26.15 -36.01 2.64
N VAL A 37 -26.83 -36.98 3.28
CA VAL A 37 -26.34 -37.68 4.49
C VAL A 37 -25.51 -38.91 4.14
N SER A 38 -25.90 -39.72 3.15
CA SER A 38 -25.21 -40.96 2.75
C SER A 38 -24.04 -40.72 1.79
N CYS A 39 -23.95 -39.55 1.17
CA CYS A 39 -22.77 -39.10 0.42
C CYS A 39 -22.21 -37.81 1.05
N PRO A 40 -21.48 -37.89 2.18
CA PRO A 40 -20.67 -36.77 2.62
C PRO A 40 -19.53 -36.63 1.60
N ALA A 41 -19.70 -35.77 0.61
CA ALA A 41 -18.59 -35.29 -0.19
C ALA A 41 -17.63 -34.59 0.79
N ARG A 42 -16.62 -35.33 1.29
CA ARG A 42 -15.49 -34.74 2.00
C ARG A 42 -14.74 -33.89 0.98
N LEU A 43 -15.14 -32.63 0.86
CA LEU A 43 -14.40 -31.62 0.12
C LEU A 43 -13.17 -31.25 0.93
N SER A 44 -12.10 -32.02 0.75
CA SER A 44 -10.78 -31.65 1.24
C SER A 44 -10.18 -30.61 0.28
N PHE A 45 -10.08 -29.37 0.75
CA PHE A 45 -9.42 -28.29 0.02
C PHE A 45 -7.92 -28.29 0.37
N SER A 46 -7.06 -28.58 -0.60
CA SER A 46 -5.61 -28.45 -0.46
C SER A 46 -5.08 -27.31 -1.32
N VAL A 47 -4.11 -26.56 -0.80
CA VAL A 47 -3.40 -25.51 -1.53
C VAL A 47 -2.21 -26.16 -2.22
N ALA A 48 -2.32 -26.39 -3.54
CA ALA A 48 -1.28 -27.09 -4.30
C ALA A 48 -0.06 -26.20 -4.60
N HIS A 49 -0.27 -24.89 -4.80
CA HIS A 49 0.80 -23.93 -5.01
C HIS A 49 0.34 -22.54 -4.56
N ALA A 50 1.22 -21.82 -3.86
CA ALA A 50 1.01 -20.43 -3.46
C ALA A 50 2.19 -19.60 -3.96
N ALA A 51 1.99 -18.84 -5.04
CA ALA A 51 2.99 -17.93 -5.57
C ALA A 51 2.55 -16.47 -5.36
N SER A 52 3.49 -15.62 -4.94
CA SER A 52 3.27 -14.19 -4.78
C SER A 52 3.89 -13.44 -5.94
N HIS A 53 3.07 -12.78 -6.77
CA HIS A 53 3.56 -11.91 -7.83
C HIS A 53 3.22 -10.44 -7.52
N ARG A 54 4.22 -9.55 -7.59
CA ARG A 54 3.98 -8.10 -7.56
C ARG A 54 3.73 -7.65 -9.00
N SER A 55 2.46 -7.59 -9.40
CA SER A 55 2.09 -6.90 -10.63
C SER A 55 2.16 -5.38 -10.39
N GLY A 56 2.88 -4.67 -11.26
CA GLY A 56 3.10 -3.23 -11.16
C GLY A 56 1.98 -2.44 -11.83
N THR A 57 1.24 -1.68 -11.01
CA THR A 57 0.66 -0.32 -11.25
C THR A 57 -0.30 0.02 -10.12
N THR A 58 -0.96 -0.99 -9.53
CA THR A 58 -1.66 -0.91 -8.25
C THR A 58 -1.06 -1.95 -7.31
N GLY A 59 -0.61 -1.57 -6.11
CA GLY A 59 0.11 -2.44 -5.16
C GLY A 59 -0.67 -3.62 -4.56
N SER A 60 -1.37 -4.40 -5.38
CA SER A 60 -2.01 -5.66 -5.03
C SER A 60 -1.00 -6.80 -5.13
N LEU A 61 -0.75 -7.49 -4.01
CA LEU A 61 -0.12 -8.81 -4.01
C LEU A 61 -1.16 -9.80 -4.55
N GLN A 62 -0.88 -10.42 -5.69
CA GLN A 62 -1.68 -11.53 -6.19
C GLN A 62 -1.11 -12.82 -5.61
N LEU A 63 -1.94 -13.53 -4.84
CA LEU A 63 -1.69 -14.89 -4.39
C LEU A 63 -2.50 -15.81 -5.28
N ASN A 64 -1.82 -16.56 -6.15
CA ASN A 64 -2.47 -17.60 -6.94
C ASN A 64 -2.55 -18.85 -6.08
N VAL A 65 -3.76 -19.25 -5.71
CA VAL A 65 -4.03 -20.44 -4.91
C VAL A 65 -4.89 -21.37 -5.75
N THR A 66 -4.31 -22.50 -6.16
CA THR A 66 -5.04 -23.57 -6.86
C THR A 66 -5.64 -24.50 -5.81
N LEU A 67 -6.97 -24.50 -5.69
CA LEU A 67 -7.71 -25.43 -4.85
C LEU A 67 -8.15 -26.62 -5.71
N VAL A 68 -7.67 -27.82 -5.38
CA VAL A 68 -8.09 -29.06 -6.04
C VAL A 68 -9.02 -29.80 -5.08
N ALA A 69 -10.23 -30.12 -5.54
CA ALA A 69 -11.12 -31.03 -4.84
C ALA A 69 -10.67 -32.47 -5.15
N ILE A 70 -10.17 -33.19 -4.15
CA ILE A 70 -9.54 -34.50 -4.36
C ILE A 70 -10.57 -35.62 -4.62
N ALA A 71 -11.84 -35.42 -4.28
CA ALA A 71 -12.91 -36.37 -4.60
C ALA A 71 -14.20 -35.65 -5.01
N ASN A 72 -14.43 -35.54 -6.33
CA ASN A 72 -15.70 -35.10 -6.91
C ASN A 72 -16.33 -36.28 -7.69
N PRO A 73 -17.31 -37.00 -7.12
CA PRO A 73 -17.93 -38.14 -7.79
C PRO A 73 -18.89 -37.73 -8.92
N SER A 74 -19.29 -36.46 -9.01
CA SER A 74 -20.02 -35.93 -10.16
C SER A 74 -19.05 -35.27 -11.12
N ARG A 75 -18.74 -35.89 -12.26
CA ARG A 75 -17.98 -35.29 -13.39
C ARG A 75 -18.73 -34.11 -14.06
N ARG A 76 -19.28 -33.19 -13.28
CA ARG A 76 -20.00 -32.00 -13.73
C ARG A 76 -19.39 -30.78 -13.05
N ALA A 77 -18.87 -29.89 -13.90
CA ALA A 77 -18.34 -28.56 -13.60
C ALA A 77 -17.03 -28.50 -12.78
N THR A 78 -15.92 -28.28 -13.48
CA THR A 78 -14.74 -27.61 -12.92
C THR A 78 -15.13 -26.18 -12.53
N VAL A 79 -15.31 -25.91 -11.25
CA VAL A 79 -15.52 -24.55 -10.75
C VAL A 79 -14.17 -23.85 -10.64
N ALA A 80 -13.84 -23.01 -11.62
CA ALA A 80 -12.68 -22.13 -11.56
C ALA A 80 -13.03 -20.88 -10.73
N TYR A 81 -12.56 -20.81 -9.49
CA TYR A 81 -12.69 -19.59 -8.68
C TYR A 81 -11.67 -18.55 -9.13
N LYS A 82 -12.17 -17.42 -9.61
CA LYS A 82 -11.36 -16.24 -9.98
C LYS A 82 -10.85 -15.57 -8.70
N SER A 83 -9.57 -15.78 -8.38
CA SER A 83 -8.73 -14.99 -7.45
C SER A 83 -9.43 -14.23 -6.29
N MET A 84 -9.41 -14.76 -5.06
CA MET A 84 -9.83 -13.98 -3.88
C MET A 84 -8.78 -12.93 -3.48
N HIS A 85 -9.19 -11.66 -3.37
CA HIS A 85 -8.34 -10.56 -2.96
C HIS A 85 -8.39 -10.36 -1.43
N VAL A 86 -7.26 -10.44 -0.72
CA VAL A 86 -7.19 -10.16 0.74
C VAL A 86 -7.25 -8.64 0.99
N ARG A 87 -8.44 -8.04 0.87
CA ARG A 87 -8.72 -6.62 1.18
C ARG A 87 -9.41 -6.40 2.52
N GLY A 88 -9.94 -7.46 3.14
CA GLY A 88 -10.77 -7.39 4.35
C GLY A 88 -10.16 -6.60 5.52
N PRO A 89 -8.92 -6.88 5.98
CA PRO A 89 -8.34 -6.15 7.10
C PRO A 89 -8.08 -4.66 6.81
N ARG A 90 -7.71 -4.30 5.58
CA ARG A 90 -7.47 -2.91 5.17
C ARG A 90 -8.77 -2.12 5.08
N GLN A 91 -9.84 -2.74 4.58
CA GLN A 91 -11.17 -2.15 4.54
C GLN A 91 -11.71 -1.92 5.96
N LYS A 92 -11.61 -2.92 6.85
CA LYS A 92 -11.97 -2.78 8.27
C LYS A 92 -11.19 -1.65 8.95
N LYS A 93 -9.89 -1.53 8.67
CA LYS A 93 -9.05 -0.42 9.17
C LYS A 93 -9.49 0.94 8.63
N ALA A 94 -9.82 1.03 7.34
CA ALA A 94 -10.26 2.27 6.71
C ALA A 94 -11.56 2.78 7.34
N VAL A 95 -12.53 1.90 7.55
CA VAL A 95 -13.79 2.21 8.25
C VAL A 95 -13.52 2.66 9.68
N LYS A 96 -12.64 1.96 10.42
CA LYS A 96 -12.33 2.30 11.82
C LYS A 96 -11.63 3.66 11.98
N ILE A 97 -10.81 4.05 11.02
CA ILE A 97 -9.94 5.24 11.10
C ILE A 97 -10.56 6.46 10.38
N PHE A 98 -11.67 6.26 9.66
CA PHE A 98 -12.41 7.32 8.99
C PHE A 98 -12.65 8.50 9.96
N PRO A 99 -12.32 9.75 9.56
CA PRO A 99 -12.01 10.22 8.21
C PRO A 99 -10.51 10.19 7.80
N ARG A 100 -9.59 9.72 8.66
CA ARG A 100 -8.13 9.82 8.37
C ARG A 100 -7.68 8.84 7.25
N PRO A 101 -6.65 9.17 6.46
CA PRO A 101 -6.13 8.28 5.42
C PRO A 101 -5.58 6.95 5.96
N THR A 102 -5.79 5.86 5.20
CA THR A 102 -5.42 4.50 5.65
C THR A 102 -3.91 4.20 5.53
N ALA A 103 -3.19 4.94 4.67
CA ALA A 103 -1.76 4.78 4.39
C ALA A 103 -0.84 5.04 5.61
N GLY A 104 -1.39 5.61 6.69
CA GLY A 104 -0.66 5.88 7.93
C GLY A 104 -0.08 7.31 7.97
N PRO A 105 0.89 7.58 8.85
CA PRO A 105 1.45 8.92 9.03
C PRO A 105 2.45 9.31 7.93
N LEU A 106 2.60 10.63 7.71
CA LEU A 106 3.51 11.18 6.71
C LEU A 106 4.95 10.84 7.07
N ARG A 107 5.69 10.40 6.05
CA ARG A 107 7.12 10.06 6.16
C ARG A 107 7.97 11.00 5.29
N PRO A 108 9.20 11.31 5.72
CA PRO A 108 10.12 12.16 4.98
C PRO A 108 10.70 11.43 3.77
N ILE A 109 11.28 12.22 2.86
CA ILE A 109 12.11 11.74 1.77
C ILE A 109 13.54 11.56 2.30
N VAL A 110 14.10 10.37 2.10
CA VAL A 110 15.46 10.02 2.53
C VAL A 110 16.17 9.30 1.39
N GLN A 111 17.46 9.58 1.19
CA GLN A 111 18.29 8.86 0.23
C GLN A 111 18.77 7.52 0.79
N CYS A 112 18.97 6.52 -0.06
CA CYS A 112 19.58 5.25 0.37
C CYS A 112 21.07 5.43 0.70
N GLN A 113 21.62 4.51 1.49
CA GLN A 113 22.92 4.72 2.17
C GLN A 113 24.16 4.51 1.29
N THR A 114 24.12 3.59 0.31
CA THR A 114 25.32 3.21 -0.45
C THR A 114 25.51 4.06 -1.70
N LEU A 115 26.75 4.15 -2.21
CA LEU A 115 27.08 4.89 -3.44
C LEU A 115 26.22 4.47 -4.65
N LYS A 116 25.88 3.18 -4.75
CA LYS A 116 25.04 2.65 -5.84
C LYS A 116 23.58 3.10 -5.73
N TYR A 117 23.08 3.33 -4.52
CA TYR A 117 21.66 3.60 -4.26
C TYR A 117 21.37 5.02 -3.77
N ASN A 118 22.38 5.87 -3.57
CA ASN A 118 22.20 7.24 -3.07
C ASN A 118 21.31 8.12 -3.97
N MET A 119 21.21 7.81 -5.27
CA MET A 119 20.30 8.47 -6.20
C MET A 119 18.82 8.06 -6.01
N LYS A 120 18.57 6.97 -5.27
CA LYS A 120 17.23 6.47 -5.02
C LYS A 120 16.68 7.05 -3.72
N SER A 121 15.64 7.86 -3.87
CA SER A 121 14.85 8.35 -2.74
C SER A 121 13.83 7.32 -2.27
N ARG A 122 13.61 7.27 -0.95
CA ARG A 122 12.66 6.37 -0.29
C ARG A 122 11.95 7.05 0.88
N ALA A 123 10.86 6.46 1.34
CA ALA A 123 10.19 6.90 2.57
C ALA A 123 11.01 6.53 3.80
N GLY A 124 11.42 7.53 4.58
CA GLY A 124 12.12 7.35 5.85
C GLY A 124 11.22 6.84 6.97
N ARG A 125 11.75 6.80 8.20
CA ARG A 125 10.99 6.45 9.40
C ARG A 125 10.15 7.63 9.90
N GLY A 126 10.74 8.81 9.99
CA GLY A 126 10.09 10.04 10.47
C GLY A 126 10.96 11.29 10.27
N PHE A 127 10.33 12.45 10.40
CA PHE A 127 10.95 13.76 10.29
C PHE A 127 11.86 14.05 11.49
N THR A 128 12.94 14.78 11.23
CA THR A 128 13.85 15.26 12.27
C THR A 128 13.24 16.44 13.02
N LEU A 129 13.78 16.74 14.20
CA LEU A 129 13.36 17.89 14.99
C LEU A 129 13.69 19.22 14.29
N GLU A 130 14.79 19.27 13.54
CA GLU A 130 15.22 20.43 12.76
C GLU A 130 14.23 20.76 11.64
N GLU A 131 13.82 19.75 10.86
CA GLU A 131 12.83 19.89 9.79
C GLU A 131 11.48 20.37 10.36
N LEU A 132 11.05 19.82 11.49
CA LEU A 132 9.81 20.21 12.15
C LEU A 132 9.86 21.65 12.68
N LYS A 133 11.00 22.05 13.27
CA LYS A 133 11.21 23.42 13.74
C LYS A 133 11.17 24.40 12.58
N ALA A 134 11.85 24.10 11.47
CA ALA A 134 11.85 24.92 10.25
C ALA A 134 10.47 24.99 9.56
N ALA A 135 9.64 23.96 9.71
CA ALA A 135 8.25 23.96 9.23
C ALA A 135 7.26 24.61 10.21
N GLY A 136 7.70 25.05 11.39
CA GLY A 136 6.83 25.63 12.42
C GLY A 136 5.85 24.62 13.04
N ILE A 137 6.24 23.34 13.14
CA ILE A 137 5.43 22.27 13.70
C ILE A 137 6.04 21.80 15.03
N PRO A 138 5.31 21.93 16.16
CA PRO A 138 5.79 21.43 17.44
C PRO A 138 5.94 19.90 17.47
N LYS A 139 7.03 19.39 18.08
CA LYS A 139 7.33 17.95 18.14
C LYS A 139 6.23 17.08 18.77
N LYS A 140 5.51 17.62 19.76
CA LYS A 140 4.40 16.91 20.44
C LYS A 140 3.13 16.89 19.61
N LEU A 141 2.91 17.93 18.81
CA LEU A 141 1.75 18.06 17.93
C LEU A 141 1.89 17.16 16.69
N ALA A 142 3.10 17.04 16.13
CA ALA A 142 3.35 16.28 14.89
C ALA A 142 2.73 14.86 14.86
N PRO A 143 2.91 13.98 15.87
CA PRO A 143 2.27 12.65 15.86
C PRO A 143 0.74 12.69 15.86
N THR A 144 0.13 13.70 16.50
CA THR A 144 -1.33 13.80 16.65
C THR A 144 -2.02 14.11 15.32
N ILE A 145 -1.38 14.94 14.50
CA ILE A 145 -1.82 15.32 13.15
C ILE A 145 -1.37 14.32 12.07
N GLY A 146 -0.75 13.20 12.45
CA GLY A 146 -0.35 12.17 11.51
C GLY A 146 1.01 12.39 10.85
N ILE A 147 1.95 13.09 11.49
CA ILE A 147 3.34 13.23 11.03
C ILE A 147 4.24 12.35 11.89
N SER A 148 5.01 11.46 11.25
CA SER A 148 5.95 10.58 11.96
C SER A 148 7.22 11.34 12.35
N VAL A 149 7.71 11.15 13.58
CA VAL A 149 8.92 11.83 14.10
C VAL A 149 10.03 10.81 14.34
N ASP A 150 11.25 11.14 13.92
CA ASP A 150 12.46 10.35 14.19
C ASP A 150 13.58 11.27 14.71
N HIS A 151 13.76 11.25 16.03
CA HIS A 151 14.76 12.06 16.72
C HIS A 151 16.20 11.56 16.52
N ARG A 152 16.39 10.36 15.95
CA ARG A 152 17.73 9.78 15.74
C ARG A 152 18.39 10.24 14.45
N ARG A 153 17.59 10.62 13.45
CA ARG A 153 18.10 11.07 12.16
C ARG A 153 18.64 12.50 12.29
N LYS A 154 19.78 12.76 11.65
CA LYS A 154 20.42 14.08 11.56
C LYS A 154 20.52 14.49 10.10
N ASN A 155 20.35 15.78 9.79
CA ASN A 155 20.53 16.29 8.44
C ASN A 155 22.01 16.66 8.23
N LYS A 156 22.58 16.23 7.11
CA LYS A 156 23.96 16.57 6.72
C LYS A 156 24.01 17.55 5.55
N SER A 157 22.93 17.64 4.78
CA SER A 157 22.82 18.50 3.61
C SER A 157 21.60 19.42 3.72
N LEU A 158 21.76 20.63 3.22
CA LEU A 158 20.71 21.65 3.19
C LEU A 158 19.59 21.28 2.19
N GLU A 159 19.93 20.69 1.05
CA GLU A 159 18.95 20.23 0.05
C GLU A 159 17.92 19.25 0.65
N GLY A 160 18.40 18.27 1.41
CA GLY A 160 17.54 17.27 2.04
C GLY A 160 16.62 17.88 3.11
N LEU A 161 17.15 18.85 3.87
CA LEU A 161 16.38 19.62 4.84
C LEU A 161 15.26 20.41 4.14
N GLN A 162 15.59 21.16 3.09
CA GLN A 162 14.63 21.98 2.36
C GLN A 162 13.51 21.15 1.69
N ALA A 163 13.87 20.04 1.03
CA ALA A 163 12.89 19.16 0.40
C ALA A 163 11.88 18.60 1.42
N ASN A 164 12.35 18.21 2.61
CA ASN A 164 11.49 17.70 3.68
C ASN A 164 10.67 18.81 4.35
N VAL A 165 11.22 20.01 4.51
CA VAL A 165 10.46 21.18 5.00
C VAL A 165 9.35 21.55 4.03
N GLN A 166 9.62 21.59 2.73
CA GLN A 166 8.61 21.83 1.70
C GLN A 166 7.53 20.75 1.72
N ARG A 167 7.92 19.47 1.89
CA ARG A 167 6.99 18.35 2.08
C ARG A 167 6.09 18.52 3.31
N LEU A 168 6.62 19.02 4.43
CA LEU A 168 5.83 19.31 5.63
C LEU A 168 4.86 20.47 5.40
N LYS A 169 5.32 21.56 4.76
CA LYS A 169 4.47 22.73 4.46
C LYS A 169 3.33 22.36 3.52
N THR A 170 3.61 21.62 2.45
CA THR A 170 2.60 21.13 1.51
C THR A 170 1.62 20.15 2.16
N TYR A 171 2.08 19.29 3.07
CA TYR A 171 1.18 18.44 3.85
C TYR A 171 0.26 19.27 4.77
N LYS A 172 0.82 20.24 5.50
CA LYS A 172 0.07 21.12 6.41
C LYS A 172 -1.00 21.91 5.66
N ALA A 173 -0.70 22.40 4.46
CA ALA A 173 -1.67 23.12 3.63
C ALA A 173 -2.83 22.23 3.12
N LYS A 174 -2.60 20.92 2.98
CA LYS A 174 -3.63 19.94 2.55
C LYS A 174 -4.36 19.26 3.71
N LEU A 175 -3.95 19.53 4.94
CA LEU A 175 -4.46 18.84 6.12
C LEU A 175 -5.71 19.55 6.63
N VAL A 176 -6.82 18.82 6.67
CA VAL A 176 -8.06 19.24 7.33
C VAL A 176 -8.06 18.69 8.76
N ILE A 177 -8.16 19.58 9.76
CA ILE A 177 -8.15 19.19 11.19
C ILE A 177 -9.56 19.37 11.76
N PHE A 178 -10.11 18.27 12.27
CA PHE A 178 -11.41 18.28 12.93
C PHE A 178 -11.28 18.77 14.38
N PRO A 179 -12.14 19.70 14.83
CA PRO A 179 -12.23 20.08 16.22
C PRO A 179 -12.49 18.85 17.09
N ARG A 180 -11.79 18.75 18.23
CA ARG A 180 -12.06 17.66 19.19
C ARG A 180 -13.49 17.72 19.70
N HIS A 181 -14.06 18.91 19.85
CA HIS A 181 -15.45 19.15 20.24
C HIS A 181 -16.05 20.14 19.24
N ALA A 182 -17.12 19.74 18.54
CA ALA A 182 -17.73 20.55 17.48
C ALA A 182 -18.16 21.95 17.95
N ARG A 183 -18.52 22.10 19.23
CA ARG A 183 -18.93 23.38 19.84
C ARG A 183 -17.78 24.27 20.30
N LYS A 184 -16.54 23.76 20.36
CA LYS A 184 -15.36 24.50 20.85
C LYS A 184 -14.23 24.36 19.83
N VAL A 185 -14.28 25.21 18.81
CA VAL A 185 -13.25 25.31 17.77
C VAL A 185 -12.04 26.05 18.33
N LYS A 186 -10.84 25.50 18.11
CA LYS A 186 -9.56 26.08 18.55
C LYS A 186 -8.77 26.59 17.35
N ALA A 187 -7.77 27.43 17.62
CA ALA A 187 -6.82 27.86 16.61
C ALA A 187 -6.09 26.64 16.00
N GLY A 188 -6.24 26.47 14.68
CA GLY A 188 -5.67 25.36 13.92
C GLY A 188 -6.68 24.27 13.53
N ASP A 189 -7.94 24.38 13.97
CA ASP A 189 -9.03 23.57 13.43
C ASP A 189 -9.52 24.15 12.08
N SER A 190 -10.04 23.30 11.21
CA SER A 190 -10.58 23.69 9.90
C SER A 190 -11.95 24.36 10.00
N THR A 191 -12.28 25.17 9.00
CA THR A 191 -13.59 25.82 8.89
C THR A 191 -14.70 24.80 8.64
N PRO A 192 -15.95 25.07 9.02
CA PRO A 192 -17.06 24.13 8.82
C PRO A 192 -17.28 23.73 7.35
N GLU A 193 -16.91 24.61 6.39
CA GLU A 193 -17.01 24.35 4.95
C GLU A 193 -16.01 23.28 4.47
N GLU A 194 -14.78 23.32 4.97
CA GLU A 194 -13.76 22.30 4.69
C GLU A 194 -14.12 20.95 5.33
N LEU A 195 -14.80 20.98 6.47
CA LEU A 195 -15.23 19.76 7.17
C LEU A 195 -16.35 19.03 6.42
N ALA A 196 -17.27 19.76 5.80
CA ALA A 196 -18.37 19.18 5.02
C ALA A 196 -17.88 18.51 3.73
N THR A 197 -16.80 19.04 3.13
CA THR A 197 -16.18 18.50 1.91
C THR A 197 -15.09 17.46 2.18
N ALA A 198 -14.75 17.23 3.45
CA ALA A 198 -13.70 16.31 3.84
C ALA A 198 -14.04 14.86 3.49
N THR A 199 -13.31 14.31 2.52
CA THR A 199 -13.39 12.90 2.13
C THR A 199 -12.13 12.16 2.53
N GLN A 200 -12.28 10.86 2.84
CA GLN A 200 -11.13 10.01 3.13
C GLN A 200 -10.33 9.78 1.84
N VAL A 201 -9.10 10.29 1.79
CA VAL A 201 -8.19 10.03 0.68
C VAL A 201 -7.92 8.53 0.56
N GLN A 202 -8.25 7.96 -0.59
CA GLN A 202 -7.98 6.57 -0.92
C GLN A 202 -6.60 6.44 -1.58
N GLY A 203 -5.77 5.51 -1.09
CA GLY A 203 -4.44 5.26 -1.62
C GLY A 203 -3.31 6.01 -0.91
N ASP A 204 -2.15 6.09 -1.57
CA ASP A 204 -0.97 6.77 -1.05
C ASP A 204 -1.10 8.29 -1.28
N TYR A 205 -1.01 9.06 -0.20
CA TYR A 205 -1.00 10.52 -0.29
C TYR A 205 0.44 11.04 -0.38
N MET A 206 0.66 12.00 -1.26
CA MET A 206 1.98 12.60 -1.55
C MET A 206 3.08 11.55 -1.82
N PRO A 207 2.92 10.68 -2.84
CA PRO A 207 3.91 9.65 -3.13
C PRO A 207 5.29 10.24 -3.45
N ILE A 208 6.34 9.52 -3.06
CA ILE A 208 7.71 9.92 -3.39
C ILE A 208 8.00 9.43 -4.80
N THR A 209 8.05 10.36 -5.75
CA THR A 209 8.44 10.07 -7.13
C THR A 209 9.91 9.65 -7.14
N ARG A 210 10.19 8.48 -7.73
CA ARG A 210 11.55 7.95 -7.81
C ARG A 210 12.25 8.59 -9.00
N GLY A 211 12.84 9.75 -8.77
CA GLY A 211 13.68 10.46 -9.73
C GLY A 211 12.88 11.00 -10.92
N GLU A 212 12.61 12.30 -10.92
CA GLU A 212 12.45 12.97 -12.21
C GLU A 212 13.73 12.69 -13.01
N LYS A 213 13.54 12.21 -14.25
CA LYS A 213 14.63 12.18 -15.21
C LYS A 213 15.04 13.64 -15.36
N ARG A 214 16.24 14.01 -14.89
CA ARG A 214 16.78 15.35 -15.10
C ARG A 214 16.69 15.63 -16.59
N SER A 215 15.95 16.68 -16.96
CA SER A 215 15.92 17.15 -18.34
C SER A 215 17.34 17.52 -18.71
N VAL A 216 17.91 16.81 -19.68
CA VAL A 216 19.23 17.15 -20.21
C VAL A 216 18.99 18.22 -21.26
N GLU A 217 19.48 19.42 -20.99
CA GLU A 217 19.54 20.47 -21.99
C GLU A 217 20.70 20.19 -22.93
N VAL A 218 20.42 20.14 -24.23
CA VAL A 218 21.45 19.94 -25.26
C VAL A 218 22.10 21.28 -25.56
N VAL A 219 23.29 21.48 -25.01
CA VAL A 219 24.10 22.70 -25.22
C VAL A 219 25.18 22.43 -26.26
N LYS A 220 25.56 23.45 -27.04
CA LYS A 220 26.72 23.37 -27.94
C LYS A 220 27.98 23.07 -27.14
N VAL A 221 28.80 22.13 -27.61
CA VAL A 221 30.05 21.74 -26.96
C VAL A 221 31.04 22.91 -27.00
N THR A 222 31.46 23.40 -25.83
CA THR A 222 32.47 24.46 -25.72
C THR A 222 33.87 23.92 -26.01
N GLU A 223 34.82 24.81 -26.35
CA GLU A 223 36.21 24.42 -26.61
C GLU A 223 36.87 23.78 -25.39
N ASP A 224 36.56 24.26 -24.19
CA ASP A 224 37.01 23.68 -22.92
C ASP A 224 36.56 22.22 -22.73
N MET A 225 35.35 21.89 -23.18
CA MET A 225 34.86 20.51 -23.12
C MET A 225 35.58 19.59 -24.11
N LYS A 226 36.08 20.14 -25.23
CA LYS A 226 36.86 19.39 -26.22
C LYS A 226 38.31 19.17 -25.77
N SER A 227 38.91 20.16 -25.12
CA SER A 227 40.28 20.08 -24.60
C SER A 227 40.39 19.24 -23.32
N PHE A 228 39.27 19.00 -22.62
CA PHE A 228 39.25 18.21 -21.40
C PHE A 228 39.52 16.71 -21.64
N ALA A 229 40.73 16.26 -21.31
CA ALA A 229 41.13 14.86 -21.32
C ALA A 229 40.50 14.04 -20.17
N ALA A 230 39.22 13.67 -20.32
CA ALA A 230 38.43 12.97 -19.29
C ALA A 230 39.07 11.65 -18.80
N TYR A 231 39.60 10.83 -19.71
CA TYR A 231 40.24 9.56 -19.35
C TYR A 231 41.50 9.78 -18.49
N GLY A 232 42.35 10.72 -18.88
CA GLY A 232 43.56 11.10 -18.14
C GLY A 232 43.21 11.60 -16.74
N LYS A 233 42.21 12.48 -16.63
CA LYS A 233 41.74 13.02 -15.34
C LYS A 233 41.23 11.91 -14.41
N LEU A 234 40.43 10.96 -14.91
CA LEU A 234 39.95 9.83 -14.10
C LEU A 234 41.10 8.98 -13.55
N ARG A 235 42.16 8.74 -14.32
CA ARG A 235 43.34 8.00 -13.84
C ARG A 235 44.13 8.80 -12.81
N LEU A 236 44.31 10.10 -13.05
CA LEU A 236 45.00 11.00 -12.12
C LEU A 236 44.28 11.06 -10.76
N GLU A 237 42.95 11.13 -10.74
CA GLU A 237 42.17 11.10 -9.48
C GLU A 237 42.29 9.75 -8.74
N ARG A 238 42.30 8.62 -9.46
CA ARG A 238 42.56 7.31 -8.87
C ARG A 238 43.96 7.23 -8.26
N MET A 239 44.97 7.76 -8.97
CA MET A 239 46.34 7.85 -8.48
C MET A 239 46.44 8.73 -7.24
N ASN A 240 45.83 9.92 -7.25
CA ASN A 240 45.80 10.84 -6.11
C ASN A 240 45.21 10.17 -4.87
N LYS A 241 44.09 9.46 -5.00
CA LYS A 241 43.50 8.70 -3.90
C LYS A 241 44.42 7.58 -3.38
N LYS A 242 45.11 6.88 -4.28
CA LYS A 242 46.05 5.80 -3.91
C LYS A 242 47.28 6.33 -3.17
N HIS A 243 47.85 7.44 -3.64
CA HIS A 243 49.11 7.99 -3.11
C HIS A 243 48.93 9.03 -2.00
N LEU A 244 47.69 9.33 -1.57
CA LEU A 244 47.40 10.33 -0.54
C LEU A 244 48.20 10.10 0.75
N GLY A 245 48.18 8.88 1.29
CA GLY A 245 48.92 8.55 2.51
C GLY A 245 50.44 8.63 2.34
N ALA A 246 50.98 8.17 1.21
CA ALA A 246 52.41 8.24 0.94
C ALA A 246 52.90 9.69 0.79
N ARG A 247 52.09 10.55 0.17
CA ARG A 247 52.38 11.98 0.04
C ARG A 247 52.32 12.69 1.38
N GLN A 248 51.32 12.39 2.21
CA GLN A 248 51.23 12.94 3.58
C GLN A 248 52.42 12.51 4.44
N LYS A 249 52.85 11.24 4.34
CA LYS A 249 54.05 10.75 5.04
C LYS A 249 55.30 11.52 4.60
N LYS A 250 55.54 11.64 3.29
CA LYS A 250 56.68 12.40 2.76
C LYS A 250 56.67 13.87 3.15
N ALA A 251 55.50 14.51 3.11
CA ALA A 251 55.36 15.90 3.55
C ALA A 251 55.68 16.05 5.05
N ALA A 252 55.19 15.14 5.88
CA ALA A 252 55.48 15.15 7.32
C ALA A 252 56.95 14.80 7.65
N GLU A 253 57.64 14.04 6.81
CA GLU A 253 59.08 13.77 6.95
C GLU A 253 59.91 14.99 6.53
N ALA A 254 59.58 15.63 5.41
CA ALA A 254 60.22 16.87 4.98
C ALA A 254 60.06 18.00 6.01
N GLU A 255 58.86 18.18 6.59
CA GLU A 255 58.64 19.16 7.66
C GLU A 255 59.42 18.85 8.94
N LYS A 256 59.78 17.59 9.19
CA LYS A 256 60.60 17.20 10.34
C LYS A 256 62.09 17.43 10.07
N GLU A 257 62.52 17.23 8.85
CA GLU A 257 63.89 17.52 8.42
C GLU A 257 64.16 19.03 8.38
N GLU A 258 63.19 19.85 7.95
CA GLU A 258 63.32 21.32 7.98
C GLU A 258 63.30 21.92 9.40
N LYS A 259 62.76 21.19 10.39
CA LYS A 259 62.71 21.63 11.80
C LYS A 259 63.89 21.12 12.64
N LYS A 260 64.78 20.32 12.05
CA LYS A 260 65.95 19.74 12.72
C LYS A 260 67.21 20.47 12.30
#